data_AF-A0A3D0DQR2-F1
#
_entry.id   AF-A0A3D0DQR2-F1
#
_cell.length_a   1.000
_cell.length_b   1.000
_cell.length_c   1.000
_cell.angle_alpha   90.00
_cell.angle_beta   90.00
_cell.angle_gamma   90.00
#
_symmetry.space_group_name_H-M   'P 1'
#
loop_
_entity.id
_entity.type
_entity.pdbx_description
1 polymer ?
#
loop_
_entity_poly.entity_id
_entity_poly.type
_entity_poly.pdbx_seq_one_letter_code
_entity_poly.pdbx_strand_id
1 'polypeptide(L)'
;ALALAAGAHLCVVPSVCEEACSTTVLEALALGRPCLALARGGTPELCAYELYPGQLQLADTMPELVERLRAQLAVAPRRAQLPAAFGADANLILPRLVDLYAE
;
A
#
# COMPACT_ATOMS: atom_id res chain seq x y z
N ALA A 1 14.99 -2.24 1.86
CA ALA A 1 13.62 -2.76 1.97
C ALA A 1 12.84 -2.62 0.66
N LEU A 2 12.70 -1.41 0.08
CA LEU A 2 11.93 -1.16 -1.15
C LEU A 2 12.30 -2.05 -2.35
N ALA A 3 13.58 -2.24 -2.63
CA ALA A 3 14.01 -3.12 -3.73
C ALA A 3 13.55 -4.58 -3.54
N LEU A 4 13.50 -5.07 -2.30
CA LEU A 4 12.98 -6.40 -1.98
C LEU A 4 11.45 -6.44 -2.13
N ALA A 5 10.76 -5.40 -1.66
CA ALA A 5 9.31 -5.28 -1.81
C ALA A 5 8.88 -5.23 -3.29
N ALA A 6 9.63 -4.52 -4.15
CA ALA A 6 9.37 -4.43 -5.58
C ALA A 6 9.46 -5.79 -6.29
N GLY A 7 10.34 -6.67 -5.82
CA GLY A 7 10.51 -8.04 -6.33
C GLY A 7 9.61 -9.09 -5.68
N ALA A 8 8.87 -8.74 -4.62
CA ALA A 8 8.03 -9.67 -3.87
C ALA A 8 6.75 -10.06 -4.65
N HIS A 9 6.19 -11.21 -4.29
CA HIS A 9 4.89 -11.66 -4.82
C HIS A 9 3.76 -10.75 -4.35
N LEU A 10 3.83 -10.35 -3.07
CA LEU A 10 2.91 -9.44 -2.39
C LEU A 10 3.58 -8.88 -1.13
N CYS A 11 3.05 -7.77 -0.63
CA CYS A 11 3.37 -7.24 0.69
C CYS A 11 2.29 -7.65 1.71
N VAL A 12 2.68 -7.91 2.94
CA VAL A 12 1.76 -8.24 4.03
C VAL A 12 2.04 -7.30 5.19
N VAL A 13 1.02 -6.57 5.63
CA VAL A 13 1.09 -5.58 6.71
C VAL A 13 0.12 -6.00 7.82
N PRO A 14 0.50 -6.96 8.68
CA PRO A 14 -0.37 -7.53 9.70
C PRO A 14 -0.37 -6.68 10.99
N SER A 15 -0.45 -5.35 10.85
CA SER A 15 -0.32 -4.44 11.99
C SER A 15 -1.49 -4.60 12.96
N VAL A 16 -1.19 -4.95 14.21
CA VAL A 16 -2.20 -5.07 15.28
C VAL A 16 -2.49 -3.69 15.90
N CYS A 17 -1.48 -2.82 15.93
CA CYS A 17 -1.64 -1.44 16.32
C CYS A 17 -2.36 -0.66 15.21
N GLU A 18 -3.17 0.32 15.59
CA GLU A 18 -3.83 1.19 14.63
C GLU A 18 -2.82 2.18 14.03
N GLU A 19 -2.66 2.12 12.71
CA GLU A 19 -1.80 3.05 11.98
C GLU A 19 -2.65 4.23 11.51
N ALA A 20 -2.28 5.46 11.90
CA ALA A 20 -2.95 6.66 11.41
C ALA A 20 -2.78 6.81 9.88
N CYS A 21 -1.61 6.45 9.36
CA CYS A 21 -1.33 6.39 7.94
C CYS A 21 -0.27 5.31 7.69
N SER A 22 -0.69 4.18 7.12
CA SER A 22 0.22 3.07 6.84
C SER A 22 1.09 3.36 5.63
N THR A 23 2.24 3.98 5.86
CA THR A 23 3.22 4.28 4.79
C THR A 23 3.75 3.01 4.13
N THR A 24 3.87 1.91 4.88
CA THR A 24 4.24 0.59 4.33
C THR A 24 3.23 0.12 3.29
N VAL A 25 1.92 0.30 3.54
CA VAL A 25 0.88 -0.02 2.55
C VAL A 25 1.02 0.91 1.34
N LEU A 26 1.18 2.23 1.54
CA LEU A 26 1.37 3.19 0.44
C LEU A 26 2.58 2.85 -0.44
N GLU A 27 3.71 2.44 0.16
CA GLU A 27 4.89 1.99 -0.57
C GLU A 27 4.60 0.74 -1.41
N ALA A 28 3.90 -0.24 -0.85
CA ALA A 28 3.50 -1.43 -1.59
C ALA A 28 2.56 -1.09 -2.77
N LEU A 29 1.62 -0.16 -2.54
CA LEU A 29 0.71 0.34 -3.56
C LEU A 29 1.46 1.06 -4.68
N ALA A 30 2.37 1.97 -4.33
CA ALA A 30 3.24 2.70 -5.25
C ALA A 30 4.12 1.77 -6.10
N LEU A 31 4.58 0.65 -5.55
CA LEU A 31 5.34 -0.38 -6.24
C LEU A 31 4.46 -1.33 -7.08
N GLY A 32 3.16 -1.08 -7.17
CA GLY A 32 2.23 -1.91 -7.93
C GLY A 32 2.15 -3.35 -7.42
N ARG A 33 2.48 -3.57 -6.15
CA ARG A 33 2.45 -4.90 -5.52
C ARG A 33 1.06 -5.14 -4.93
N PRO A 34 0.53 -6.37 -5.02
CA PRO A 34 -0.58 -6.77 -4.15
C PRO A 34 -0.18 -6.56 -2.68
N CYS A 35 -1.11 -6.08 -1.88
CA CYS A 35 -0.92 -5.82 -0.46
C CYS A 35 -2.08 -6.44 0.34
N LEU A 36 -1.74 -7.21 1.38
CA LEU A 36 -2.70 -7.69 2.37
C LEU A 36 -2.46 -6.94 3.67
N ALA A 37 -3.51 -6.39 4.28
CA ALA A 37 -3.37 -5.66 5.53
C ALA A 37 -4.57 -5.92 6.45
N LEU A 38 -4.38 -5.73 7.75
CA LEU A 38 -5.50 -5.69 8.68
C LEU A 38 -6.26 -4.36 8.54
N ALA A 39 -7.60 -4.42 8.60
CA ALA A 39 -8.48 -3.26 8.53
C ALA A 39 -8.47 -2.46 9.85
N ARG A 40 -7.37 -1.75 10.13
CA ARG A 40 -7.17 -0.99 11.38
C ARG A 40 -6.69 0.43 11.14
N GLY A 41 -7.09 1.35 12.02
CA GLY A 41 -6.74 2.76 11.92
C GLY A 41 -7.18 3.35 10.58
N GLY A 42 -6.30 4.16 9.97
CA GLY A 42 -6.49 4.76 8.64
C GLY A 42 -6.18 3.81 7.47
N THR A 43 -5.75 2.57 7.72
CA THR A 43 -5.40 1.61 6.65
C THR A 43 -6.53 1.39 5.63
N PRO A 44 -7.82 1.28 6.02
CA PRO A 44 -8.91 1.11 5.06
C PRO A 44 -9.06 2.26 4.07
N GLU A 45 -8.72 3.48 4.47
CA GLU A 45 -8.81 4.68 3.61
C GLU A 45 -7.81 4.61 2.45
N LEU A 46 -6.74 3.82 2.59
CA LEU A 46 -5.68 3.71 1.60
C LEU A 46 -6.11 2.95 0.33
N CYS A 47 -7.28 2.29 0.33
CA CYS A 47 -7.89 1.74 -0.89
C CYS A 47 -8.09 2.80 -1.98
N ALA A 48 -8.17 4.09 -1.62
CA ALA A 48 -8.25 5.18 -2.59
C ALA A 48 -6.99 5.33 -3.47
N TYR A 49 -5.86 4.72 -3.09
CA TYR A 49 -4.57 4.82 -3.79
C TYR A 49 -4.21 3.54 -4.57
N GLU A 50 -5.16 2.62 -4.77
CA GLU A 50 -4.94 1.45 -5.61
C GLU A 50 -4.65 1.84 -7.08
N LEU A 51 -3.67 1.18 -7.68
CA LEU A 51 -3.40 1.26 -9.12
C LEU A 51 -4.30 0.33 -9.94
N TYR A 52 -4.86 -0.71 -9.30
CA TYR A 52 -5.81 -1.63 -9.90
C TYR A 52 -6.76 -2.19 -8.85
N PRO A 53 -8.01 -2.55 -9.23
CA PRO A 53 -9.00 -3.05 -8.26
C PRO A 53 -8.50 -4.27 -7.48
N GLY A 54 -8.58 -4.18 -6.15
CA GLY A 54 -8.21 -5.27 -5.25
C GLY A 54 -6.70 -5.42 -5.06
N GLN A 55 -5.94 -4.36 -5.35
CA GLN A 55 -4.52 -4.30 -5.01
C GLN A 55 -4.32 -4.36 -3.50
N LEU A 56 -5.08 -3.60 -2.73
CA LEU A 56 -5.17 -3.70 -1.27
C LEU A 56 -6.36 -4.58 -0.89
N GLN A 57 -6.08 -5.72 -0.28
CA GLN A 57 -7.12 -6.54 0.32
C GLN A 57 -7.01 -6.45 1.83
N LEU A 58 -8.09 -5.99 2.43
CA LEU A 58 -8.24 -5.85 3.86
C LEU A 58 -8.79 -7.14 4.46
N ALA A 59 -8.35 -7.43 5.67
CA ALA A 59 -8.87 -8.50 6.51
C ALA A 59 -9.17 -7.95 7.91
N ASP A 60 -10.27 -8.39 8.51
CA ASP A 60 -10.65 -7.93 9.86
C ASP A 60 -9.84 -8.67 10.94
N THR A 61 -9.37 -9.87 10.61
CA THR A 61 -8.70 -10.78 11.54
C THR A 61 -7.43 -11.38 10.94
N MET A 62 -6.50 -11.77 11.80
CA MET A 62 -5.26 -12.44 11.37
C MET A 62 -5.51 -13.76 10.63
N PRO A 63 -6.44 -14.64 11.06
CA PRO A 63 -6.75 -15.86 10.31
C PRO A 63 -7.25 -15.59 8.89
N GLU A 64 -8.11 -14.59 8.72
CA GLU A 64 -8.58 -14.19 7.39
C GLU A 64 -7.44 -13.67 6.50
N LEU A 65 -6.54 -12.87 7.07
CA LEU A 65 -5.34 -12.38 6.38
C LEU A 65 -4.45 -13.54 5.92
N VAL A 66 -4.27 -14.57 6.76
CA VAL A 66 -3.50 -15.78 6.43
C VAL A 66 -4.18 -16.60 5.32
N GLU A 67 -5.50 -16.75 5.35
CA GLU A 67 -6.23 -17.44 4.28
C GLU A 67 -6.10 -16.71 2.93
N ARG A 68 -6.20 -15.38 2.94
CA ARG A 68 -5.97 -14.55 1.74
C ARG A 68 -4.52 -14.67 1.25
N LEU A 69 -3.55 -14.69 2.15
CA LEU A 69 -2.14 -14.89 1.80
C LEU A 69 -1.94 -16.23 1.11
N ARG A 70 -2.50 -17.32 1.66
CA ARG A 70 -2.44 -18.65 1.06
C ARG A 70 -3.04 -18.66 -0.35
N ALA A 71 -4.20 -18.03 -0.54
CA ALA A 71 -4.84 -17.94 -1.84
C ALA A 71 -4.01 -17.14 -2.87
N GLN A 72 -3.39 -16.03 -2.45
CA GLN A 72 -2.54 -15.21 -3.32
C GLN A 72 -1.23 -15.91 -3.71
N LEU A 73 -0.63 -16.69 -2.80
CA LEU A 73 0.57 -17.46 -3.11
C LEU A 73 0.30 -18.65 -4.05
N ALA A 74 -0.95 -19.08 -4.19
CA ALA A 74 -1.35 -20.15 -5.11
C ALA A 74 -1.46 -19.67 -6.57
N VAL A 75 -1.39 -18.37 -6.83
CA VAL A 75 -1.46 -17.78 -8.18
C VAL A 75 -0.13 -17.13 -8.57
N ALA A 76 0.10 -16.98 -9.87
CA ALA A 76 1.31 -16.32 -10.37
C ALA A 76 1.38 -14.86 -9.87
N PRO A 77 2.57 -14.36 -9.51
CA PRO A 77 2.71 -13.00 -9.01
C PRO A 77 2.25 -11.97 -10.03
N ARG A 78 1.38 -11.06 -9.59
CA ARG A 78 0.93 -9.96 -10.44
C ARG A 78 2.05 -8.94 -10.60
N ARG A 79 2.26 -8.48 -11.82
CA ARG A 79 3.14 -7.35 -12.15
C ARG A 79 2.32 -6.28 -12.82
N ALA A 80 2.00 -5.22 -12.07
CA ALA A 80 1.39 -4.04 -12.66
C ALA A 80 2.47 -3.20 -13.37
N GLN A 81 2.08 -2.56 -14.47
CA GLN A 81 2.88 -1.50 -15.07
C GLN A 81 2.79 -0.27 -14.17
N LEU A 82 3.95 0.26 -13.77
CA LEU A 82 3.98 1.45 -12.93
C LEU A 82 3.79 2.69 -13.80
N PRO A 83 3.12 3.73 -13.27
CA PRO A 83 3.11 5.05 -13.90
C PRO A 83 4.54 5.55 -14.11
N ALA A 84 4.78 6.28 -15.20
CA ALA A 84 6.10 6.86 -15.50
C ALA A 84 6.53 7.93 -14.46
N ALA A 85 5.56 8.50 -13.75
CA ALA A 85 5.79 9.44 -12.65
C ALA A 85 4.87 9.10 -11.47
N PHE A 86 5.39 9.16 -10.25
CA PHE A 86 4.65 8.87 -9.02
C PHE A 86 3.58 9.93 -8.68
N GLY A 87 3.72 11.14 -9.21
CA GLY A 87 2.77 12.25 -8.97
C GLY A 87 2.95 12.98 -7.64
N ALA A 88 3.85 12.49 -6.76
CA ALA A 88 4.21 13.16 -5.51
C ALA A 88 5.73 13.44 -5.41
N ASP A 89 6.19 14.38 -6.25
CA ASP A 89 7.56 14.91 -6.15
C ASP A 89 7.62 15.99 -5.05
N ALA A 90 8.45 15.76 -4.04
CA ALA A 90 8.63 16.70 -2.94
C ALA A 90 9.08 18.08 -3.43
N ASN A 91 9.89 18.17 -4.48
CA ASN A 91 10.34 19.46 -5.02
C ASN A 91 9.19 20.26 -5.65
N LEU A 92 8.15 19.57 -6.13
CA LEU A 92 6.96 20.21 -6.70
C LEU A 92 5.91 20.53 -5.62
N ILE A 93 5.81 19.71 -4.57
CA ILE A 93 4.78 19.81 -3.54
C ILE A 93 5.18 20.76 -2.41
N LEU A 94 6.44 20.74 -1.99
CA LEU A 94 6.92 21.47 -0.81
C LEU A 94 6.62 22.97 -0.86
N PRO A 95 6.82 23.70 -1.97
CA PRO A 95 6.52 25.13 -2.01
C PRO A 95 5.04 25.42 -1.70
N ARG A 96 4.13 24.62 -2.27
CA ARG A 96 2.67 24.76 -2.05
C ARG A 96 2.28 24.46 -0.60
N LEU A 97 2.95 23.51 0.03
CA LEU A 97 2.72 23.21 1.45
C LEU A 97 3.20 24.36 2.34
N VAL A 98 4.41 24.90 2.08
CA VAL A 98 4.93 26.04 2.84
C VAL A 98 4.00 27.25 2.73
N ASP A 99 3.46 27.51 1.54
CA ASP A 99 2.48 28.60 1.35
C ASP A 99 1.21 28.41 2.19
N LEU A 100 0.72 27.17 2.37
CA LEU A 100 -0.46 26.86 3.19
C LEU A 100 -0.23 27.04 4.69
N TYR A 101 1.01 26.93 5.16
CA TYR A 101 1.40 27.09 6.57
C TYR A 101 2.01 28.45 6.88
N ALA A 102 2.05 29.37 5.90
CA ALA A 102 2.58 30.72 6.07
C ALA A 102 1.58 31.68 6.75
N GLU A 103 0.33 31.25 6.94
CA GLU A 103 -0.72 31.90 7.73
C GLU A 103 -0.85 31.28 9.13
#